data_AF-A0A2C9X3I6-F1
#
_entry.id   AF-A0A2C9X3I6-F1
#
_cell.length_a   1.000
_cell.length_b   1.000
_cell.length_c   1.000
_cell.angle_alpha   90.00
_cell.angle_beta   90.00
_cell.angle_gamma   90.00
#
_symmetry.space_group_name_H-M   'P 1'
#
loop_
_entity.id
_entity.type
_entity.pdbx_description
1 polymer ?
#
loop_
_entity_poly.entity_id
_entity_poly.type
_entity_poly.pdbx_seq_one_letter_code
_entity_poly.pdbx_strand_id
1 'polypeptide(L)'
;MAKWNVILSTTEPYNYVGMIQVRQGDVSTQKLVVEVVEHGILKTFDGLVPFFINTTKFGENQPVEQKVQEYSPAQARLVYTLSEPDWQWGGENTAHFSFRSLNGDGTWSEQFSTQDFTYRVISGISRSQLRDSGYVWTFEDLLRKFKDYMDQGKNDWEQWLEDNREILENIDPGGTIINILNEAKGDYDSLAARLDDIQNKTFNVPKGAEQVPIKRDKLFYDRGAYNYVRPTNLDTVIAQADKTKFNMGFMTDIHVDSHEQFLDHFDQKDKTERRWSIVGQFRTLETFTDAMVYGGDNIDGYSGGTASGVYPYTEQERRAKNLHVLKRFASVATAGAEVPIILCRGNHETGKIPYANDGRSRLDSLTGSDIAVAYDSRYGPTLFPSKKVAIYRIDTDDFEDATNSQGKFIEFSGYYNGAEFPHGKLGQNQLHAFGQWLEQLDRSYHVVIVCHVPMERENDVANVTKLGILLDGFKQGASVTIDYNSMQGYNPNPIGQKTYNFATKGRGTVAAIFAGHWHYETVKYLGTTQIIVGTKAFPSEEEYNTANEAGFANVQIDTAKRTIKVQGVGHYTNRNFTY
;
A
#
# COMPACT_ATOMS: atom_id res chain seq x y z
N MET A 1 17.05 -46.14 -42.22
CA MET A 1 15.59 -46.26 -42.06
C MET A 1 14.99 -46.44 -43.42
N ALA A 2 14.35 -47.59 -43.66
CA ALA A 2 13.59 -47.82 -44.87
C ALA A 2 12.19 -47.21 -44.68
N LYS A 3 11.75 -46.43 -45.67
CA LYS A 3 10.41 -45.84 -45.71
C LYS A 3 9.68 -46.41 -46.92
N TRP A 4 8.53 -47.02 -46.66
CA TRP A 4 7.66 -47.57 -47.67
C TRP A 4 6.47 -46.64 -47.86
N ASN A 5 6.48 -45.88 -48.96
CA ASN A 5 5.35 -45.03 -49.31
C ASN A 5 4.28 -45.90 -49.96
N VAL A 6 3.09 -45.95 -49.36
CA VAL A 6 1.97 -46.77 -49.82
C VAL A 6 0.70 -45.94 -49.88
N ILE A 7 -0.12 -46.20 -50.90
CA ILE A 7 -1.45 -45.63 -51.03
C ILE A 7 -2.43 -46.76 -50.78
N LEU A 8 -3.26 -46.62 -49.74
CA LEU A 8 -4.21 -47.64 -49.32
C LEU A 8 -5.63 -47.12 -49.48
N SER A 9 -6.42 -47.84 -50.26
CA SER A 9 -7.82 -47.55 -50.54
C SER A 9 -8.76 -48.26 -49.55
N THR A 10 -9.87 -47.61 -49.22
CA THR A 10 -11.02 -48.22 -48.52
C THR A 10 -11.95 -48.99 -49.46
N THR A 11 -11.88 -48.72 -50.77
CA THR A 11 -12.91 -49.13 -51.75
C THR A 11 -12.37 -49.98 -52.91
N GLU A 12 -11.07 -49.87 -53.22
CA GLU A 12 -10.44 -50.70 -54.27
C GLU A 12 -10.10 -52.08 -53.70
N PRO A 13 -10.55 -53.18 -54.32
CA PRO A 13 -10.48 -54.53 -53.73
C PRO A 13 -9.06 -55.05 -53.54
N TYR A 14 -8.07 -54.46 -54.22
CA TYR A 14 -6.66 -54.83 -54.08
C TYR A 14 -5.80 -53.58 -54.00
N ASN A 15 -5.24 -53.33 -52.81
CA ASN A 15 -4.21 -52.32 -52.63
C ASN A 15 -2.90 -52.84 -53.23
N TYR A 16 -2.58 -52.43 -54.46
CA TYR A 16 -1.29 -52.72 -55.09
C TYR A 16 -0.17 -51.91 -54.43
N VAL A 17 0.28 -52.40 -53.28
CA VAL A 17 1.53 -51.96 -52.68
C VAL A 17 2.69 -52.66 -53.40
N GLY A 18 3.80 -51.96 -53.64
CA GLY A 18 5.03 -52.60 -54.12
C GLY A 18 5.50 -53.69 -53.15
N MET A 19 6.51 -54.49 -53.52
CA MET A 19 6.99 -55.57 -52.65
C MET A 19 7.61 -55.02 -51.36
N ILE A 20 6.84 -54.99 -50.26
CA ILE A 20 7.30 -54.58 -48.93
C ILE A 20 7.96 -55.78 -48.27
N GLN A 21 9.26 -55.68 -47.99
CA GLN A 21 10.03 -56.71 -47.30
C GLN A 21 10.60 -56.19 -45.97
N VAL A 22 10.29 -56.91 -44.90
CA VAL A 22 10.65 -56.56 -43.52
C VAL A 22 11.45 -57.70 -42.93
N ARG A 23 12.55 -57.42 -42.25
CA ARG A 23 13.38 -58.46 -41.62
C ARG A 23 13.00 -58.62 -40.15
N GLN A 24 12.86 -59.87 -39.69
CA GLN A 24 12.64 -60.13 -38.25
C GLN A 24 13.80 -59.59 -37.41
N GLY A 25 13.48 -58.90 -36.32
CA GLY A 25 14.46 -58.31 -35.40
C GLY A 25 15.00 -56.94 -35.82
N ASP A 26 14.48 -56.34 -36.89
CA ASP A 26 14.88 -55.02 -37.38
C ASP A 26 14.17 -53.89 -36.61
N VAL A 27 14.58 -53.68 -35.35
CA VAL A 27 13.93 -52.76 -34.40
C VAL A 27 13.92 -51.32 -34.93
N SER A 28 12.72 -50.76 -35.12
CA SER A 28 12.45 -49.33 -35.36
C SER A 28 13.00 -48.72 -36.66
N THR A 29 13.38 -49.53 -37.66
CA THR A 29 13.93 -48.98 -38.92
C THR A 29 12.96 -49.00 -40.11
N GLN A 30 11.83 -49.72 -40.01
CA GLN A 30 10.87 -49.96 -41.08
C GLN A 30 9.58 -49.16 -40.85
N LYS A 31 9.38 -48.10 -41.65
CA LYS A 31 8.20 -47.24 -41.57
C LYS A 31 7.32 -47.37 -42.81
N LEU A 32 6.02 -47.55 -42.60
CA LEU A 32 4.98 -47.42 -43.62
C LEU A 32 4.49 -45.96 -43.59
N VAL A 33 4.66 -45.23 -44.69
CA VAL A 33 4.09 -43.89 -44.88
C VAL A 33 2.88 -44.07 -45.78
N VAL A 34 1.70 -43.95 -45.19
CA VAL A 34 0.43 -44.34 -45.80
C VAL A 34 -0.37 -43.10 -46.18
N GLU A 35 -0.83 -43.04 -47.42
CA GLU A 35 -1.91 -42.14 -47.86
C GLU A 35 -3.21 -42.95 -47.99
N VAL A 36 -4.27 -42.48 -47.33
CA VAL A 36 -5.58 -43.14 -47.32
C VAL A 36 -6.45 -42.53 -48.40
N VAL A 37 -7.01 -43.38 -49.28
CA VAL A 37 -7.89 -42.94 -50.37
C VAL A 37 -9.23 -43.67 -50.37
N GLU A 38 -10.25 -43.03 -50.92
CA GLU A 38 -11.56 -43.58 -51.20
C GLU A 38 -12.00 -43.13 -52.59
N HIS A 39 -12.34 -44.07 -53.47
CA HIS A 39 -12.63 -43.81 -54.88
C HIS A 39 -11.56 -42.96 -55.59
N GLY A 40 -10.28 -43.19 -55.25
CA GLY A 40 -9.13 -42.48 -55.81
C GLY A 40 -8.89 -41.06 -55.26
N ILE A 41 -9.66 -40.61 -54.28
CA ILE A 41 -9.53 -39.29 -53.63
C ILE A 41 -9.04 -39.47 -52.20
N LEU A 42 -8.21 -38.55 -51.70
CA LEU A 42 -7.75 -38.58 -50.30
C LEU A 42 -8.93 -38.58 -49.31
N LYS A 43 -8.94 -39.55 -48.39
CA LYS A 43 -9.95 -39.70 -47.35
C LYS A 43 -9.40 -39.24 -46.00
N THR A 44 -9.84 -38.08 -45.54
CA THR A 44 -9.51 -37.60 -44.19
C THR A 44 -10.26 -38.42 -43.14
N PHE A 45 -9.72 -38.43 -41.91
CA PHE A 45 -10.26 -39.24 -40.81
C PHE A 45 -10.25 -38.48 -39.48
N ASP A 46 -10.62 -37.20 -39.55
CA ASP A 46 -10.67 -36.31 -38.38
C ASP A 46 -11.54 -36.89 -37.26
N GLY A 47 -11.03 -36.83 -36.03
CA GLY A 47 -11.68 -37.41 -34.85
C GLY A 47 -11.52 -38.93 -34.70
N LEU A 48 -10.88 -39.61 -35.65
CA LEU A 48 -10.65 -41.06 -35.57
C LEU A 48 -9.19 -41.39 -35.25
N VAL A 49 -9.02 -42.53 -34.59
CA VAL A 49 -7.71 -43.08 -34.22
C VAL A 49 -7.41 -44.29 -35.11
N PRO A 50 -6.30 -44.28 -35.87
CA PRO A 50 -5.90 -45.43 -36.65
C PRO A 50 -5.24 -46.52 -35.81
N PHE A 51 -5.55 -47.76 -36.14
CA PHE A 51 -4.96 -48.97 -35.60
C PHE A 51 -4.45 -49.83 -36.75
N PHE A 52 -3.22 -50.33 -36.62
CA PHE A 52 -2.67 -51.36 -37.49
C PHE A 52 -3.17 -52.72 -37.02
N ILE A 53 -3.77 -53.47 -37.94
CA ILE A 53 -4.34 -54.78 -37.68
C ILE A 53 -3.65 -55.78 -38.61
N ASN A 54 -2.95 -56.76 -38.04
CA ASN A 54 -2.45 -57.92 -38.79
C ASN A 54 -3.34 -59.13 -38.47
N THR A 55 -3.96 -59.66 -39.52
CA THR A 55 -4.95 -60.75 -39.48
C THR A 55 -4.39 -62.10 -39.90
N THR A 56 -3.09 -62.19 -40.21
CA THR A 56 -2.40 -63.40 -40.73
C THR A 56 -2.68 -64.65 -39.90
N LYS A 57 -2.78 -64.51 -38.58
CA LYS A 57 -3.04 -65.59 -37.61
C LYS A 57 -4.35 -65.43 -36.86
N PHE A 58 -5.32 -64.74 -37.46
CA PHE A 58 -6.64 -64.53 -36.85
C PHE A 58 -7.35 -65.86 -36.53
N GLY A 59 -7.28 -66.85 -37.44
CA GLY A 59 -7.85 -68.19 -37.24
C GLY A 59 -7.20 -69.01 -36.11
N GLU A 60 -6.05 -68.57 -35.60
CA GLU A 60 -5.33 -69.14 -34.47
C GLU A 60 -5.52 -68.30 -33.18
N ASN A 61 -6.47 -67.35 -33.18
CA ASN A 61 -6.74 -66.39 -32.09
C ASN A 61 -5.53 -65.52 -31.69
N GLN A 62 -4.63 -65.24 -32.65
CA GLN A 62 -3.45 -64.41 -32.44
C GLN A 62 -3.41 -63.20 -33.39
N PRO A 63 -4.45 -62.33 -33.40
CA PRO A 63 -4.37 -61.07 -34.12
C PRO A 63 -3.33 -60.15 -33.46
N VAL A 64 -2.71 -59.30 -34.28
CA VAL A 64 -1.92 -58.18 -33.77
C VAL A 64 -2.72 -56.92 -33.99
N GLU A 65 -2.98 -56.21 -32.90
CA GLU A 65 -3.59 -54.89 -32.92
C GLU A 65 -2.64 -53.89 -32.27
N GLN A 66 -2.31 -52.82 -32.98
CA GLN A 66 -1.41 -51.78 -32.51
C GLN A 66 -1.98 -50.41 -32.84
N LYS A 67 -2.01 -49.51 -31.86
CA LYS A 67 -2.39 -48.11 -32.08
C LYS A 67 -1.30 -47.39 -32.86
N VAL A 68 -1.68 -46.71 -33.94
CA VAL A 68 -0.76 -45.89 -34.74
C VAL A 68 -0.40 -44.62 -33.96
N GLN A 69 0.90 -44.31 -33.87
CA GLN A 69 1.40 -43.21 -33.04
C GLN A 69 1.54 -41.88 -33.80
N GLU A 70 1.79 -41.92 -35.11
CA GLU A 70 2.06 -40.74 -35.94
C GLU A 70 1.05 -40.69 -37.08
N TYR A 71 0.13 -39.72 -37.06
CA TYR A 71 -0.87 -39.56 -38.11
C TYR A 71 -1.36 -38.11 -38.22
N SER A 72 -1.79 -37.75 -39.43
CA SER A 72 -2.29 -36.42 -39.80
C SER A 72 -3.66 -36.60 -40.49
N PRO A 73 -4.76 -36.63 -39.71
CA PRO A 73 -6.10 -36.95 -40.20
C PRO A 73 -6.57 -36.04 -41.34
N ALA A 74 -6.41 -34.72 -41.17
CA ALA A 74 -6.78 -33.73 -42.17
C ALA A 74 -5.99 -33.83 -43.48
N GLN A 75 -4.84 -34.53 -43.47
CA GLN A 75 -4.01 -34.78 -44.67
C GLN A 75 -4.22 -36.19 -45.25
N ALA A 76 -5.13 -36.98 -44.68
CA ALA A 76 -5.35 -38.38 -45.04
C ALA A 76 -4.07 -39.23 -44.96
N ARG A 77 -3.19 -38.94 -44.00
CA ARG A 77 -1.85 -39.53 -43.90
C ARG A 77 -1.56 -40.14 -42.55
N LEU A 78 -0.87 -41.27 -42.53
CA LEU A 78 -0.31 -41.84 -41.30
C LEU A 78 1.08 -42.44 -41.53
N VAL A 79 1.85 -42.53 -40.45
CA VAL A 79 3.18 -43.15 -40.42
C VAL A 79 3.16 -44.23 -39.37
N TYR A 80 3.25 -45.48 -39.81
CA TYR A 80 3.31 -46.63 -38.92
C TYR A 80 4.72 -47.19 -38.89
N THR A 81 5.32 -47.27 -37.70
CA THR A 81 6.61 -47.95 -37.51
C THR A 81 6.33 -49.37 -37.10
N LEU A 82 6.78 -50.34 -37.90
CA LEU A 82 6.63 -51.75 -37.58
C LEU A 82 7.40 -52.06 -36.30
N SER A 83 6.78 -52.86 -35.46
CA SER A 83 7.22 -53.24 -34.12
C SER A 83 7.36 -54.76 -34.02
N GLU A 84 7.87 -55.23 -32.88
CA GLU A 84 8.13 -56.66 -32.67
C GLU A 84 6.92 -57.58 -32.96
N PRO A 85 5.69 -57.24 -32.51
CA PRO A 85 4.49 -58.00 -32.87
C PRO A 85 4.22 -58.07 -34.38
N ASP A 86 4.59 -57.06 -35.16
CA ASP A 86 4.23 -56.97 -36.58
C ASP A 86 5.11 -57.84 -37.49
N TRP A 87 6.30 -58.23 -37.04
CA TRP A 87 7.19 -59.14 -37.78
C TRP A 87 7.37 -60.49 -37.09
N GLN A 88 6.47 -60.86 -36.19
CA GLN A 88 6.57 -62.15 -35.47
C GLN A 88 6.34 -63.35 -36.40
N TRP A 89 5.52 -63.21 -37.45
CA TRP A 89 5.21 -64.28 -38.41
C TRP A 89 6.07 -64.19 -39.67
N GLY A 90 6.99 -65.12 -39.85
CA GLY A 90 7.78 -65.22 -41.09
C GLY A 90 6.92 -65.62 -42.28
N GLY A 91 7.18 -65.04 -43.45
CA GLY A 91 6.40 -65.25 -44.67
C GLY A 91 5.51 -64.07 -45.04
N GLU A 92 4.50 -64.32 -45.86
CA GLU A 92 3.53 -63.29 -46.28
C GLU A 92 2.54 -63.02 -45.14
N ASN A 93 2.33 -61.75 -44.83
CA ASN A 93 1.42 -61.27 -43.81
C ASN A 93 0.35 -60.40 -44.45
N THR A 94 -0.89 -60.54 -43.99
CA THR A 94 -2.05 -59.73 -44.40
C THR A 94 -2.40 -58.75 -43.29
N ALA A 95 -2.55 -57.48 -43.63
CA ALA A 95 -2.87 -56.42 -42.70
C ALA A 95 -3.72 -55.31 -43.32
N HIS A 96 -4.40 -54.54 -42.47
CA HIS A 96 -5.09 -53.31 -42.83
C HIS A 96 -5.00 -52.26 -41.71
N PHE A 97 -5.45 -51.05 -42.00
CA PHE A 97 -5.64 -50.01 -40.99
C PHE A 97 -7.13 -49.84 -40.68
N SER A 98 -7.48 -49.91 -39.40
CA SER A 98 -8.83 -49.68 -38.86
C SER A 98 -8.89 -48.30 -38.21
N PHE A 99 -9.91 -47.51 -38.50
CA PHE A 99 -10.09 -46.15 -37.98
C PHE A 99 -11.27 -46.14 -37.01
N ARG A 100 -11.00 -45.85 -35.74
CA ARG A 100 -11.96 -46.06 -34.64
C ARG A 100 -12.23 -44.79 -33.85
N SER A 101 -13.43 -44.69 -33.28
CA SER A 101 -13.80 -43.67 -32.29
C SER A 101 -13.86 -44.27 -30.88
N LEU A 102 -13.49 -43.50 -29.86
CA LEU A 102 -13.60 -43.90 -28.45
C LEU A 102 -15.00 -43.54 -27.93
N ASN A 103 -15.72 -44.55 -27.43
CA ASN A 103 -17.02 -44.38 -26.79
C ASN A 103 -16.86 -43.86 -25.35
N GLY A 104 -17.92 -43.28 -24.78
CA GLY A 104 -17.89 -42.72 -23.41
C GLY A 104 -17.68 -43.75 -22.28
N ASP A 105 -17.83 -45.04 -22.58
CA ASP A 105 -17.58 -46.17 -21.67
C ASP A 105 -16.15 -46.73 -21.78
N GLY A 106 -15.31 -46.13 -22.62
CA GLY A 106 -13.92 -46.55 -22.84
C GLY A 106 -13.73 -47.63 -23.92
N THR A 107 -14.79 -48.05 -24.62
CA THR A 107 -14.71 -49.02 -25.72
C THR A 107 -14.45 -48.36 -27.09
N TRP A 108 -13.85 -49.08 -28.05
CA TRP A 108 -13.57 -48.56 -29.39
C TRP A 108 -14.56 -49.09 -30.43
N SER A 109 -15.12 -48.20 -31.25
CA SER A 109 -16.00 -48.54 -32.37
C SER A 109 -15.31 -48.28 -33.71
N GLU A 110 -15.16 -49.30 -34.55
CA GLU A 110 -14.67 -49.14 -35.92
C GLU A 110 -15.66 -48.33 -36.76
N GLN A 111 -15.13 -47.31 -37.46
CA GLN A 111 -15.91 -46.47 -38.38
C GLN A 111 -15.68 -46.89 -39.84
N PHE A 112 -14.42 -47.17 -40.19
CA PHE A 112 -14.05 -47.77 -41.47
C PHE A 112 -12.63 -48.37 -41.40
N SER A 113 -12.26 -49.15 -42.41
CA SER A 113 -10.92 -49.70 -42.59
C SER A 113 -10.43 -49.55 -44.03
N THR A 114 -9.11 -49.59 -44.22
CA THR A 114 -8.55 -49.83 -45.56
C THR A 114 -8.80 -51.27 -45.98
N GLN A 115 -8.83 -51.54 -47.28
CA GLN A 115 -8.72 -52.91 -47.77
C GLN A 115 -7.36 -53.50 -47.39
N ASP A 116 -7.30 -54.83 -47.30
CA ASP A 116 -6.10 -55.55 -46.91
C ASP A 116 -4.94 -55.28 -47.90
N PHE A 117 -3.73 -55.28 -47.35
CA PHE A 117 -2.48 -55.27 -48.10
C PHE A 117 -1.54 -56.33 -47.54
N THR A 118 -0.62 -56.78 -48.39
CA THR A 118 0.35 -57.82 -48.04
C THR A 118 1.75 -57.25 -47.86
N TYR A 119 2.47 -57.73 -46.85
CA TYR A 119 3.90 -57.49 -46.69
C TYR A 119 4.61 -58.80 -46.33
N ARG A 120 5.88 -58.93 -46.71
CA ARG A 120 6.63 -60.17 -46.48
C ARG A 120 7.68 -59.99 -45.40
N VAL A 121 7.61 -60.85 -44.39
CA VAL A 121 8.59 -60.94 -43.33
C VAL A 121 9.65 -61.98 -43.70
N ILE A 122 10.89 -61.56 -43.84
CA ILE A 122 12.04 -62.43 -44.10
C ILE A 122 12.79 -62.75 -42.79
N SER A 123 13.29 -63.97 -42.68
CA SER A 123 13.98 -64.43 -41.47
C SER A 123 15.21 -63.57 -41.15
N GLY A 124 15.33 -63.19 -39.88
CA GLY A 124 16.52 -62.60 -39.29
C GLY A 124 17.30 -63.65 -38.48
N ILE A 125 18.49 -63.28 -38.00
CA ILE A 125 19.28 -64.13 -37.07
C ILE A 125 18.70 -64.15 -35.65
N SER A 126 17.81 -63.22 -35.31
CA SER A 126 17.21 -63.11 -33.99
C SER A 126 16.01 -64.04 -33.85
N ARG A 127 16.00 -64.87 -32.80
CA ARG A 127 14.81 -65.61 -32.36
C ARG A 127 13.96 -64.70 -31.47
N SER A 128 12.93 -64.06 -32.03
CA SER A 128 11.90 -63.40 -31.20
C SER A 128 11.04 -64.46 -30.52
N GLN A 129 10.73 -64.28 -29.23
CA GLN A 129 9.78 -65.12 -28.53
C GLN A 129 8.37 -64.79 -29.03
N LEU A 130 7.62 -65.81 -29.46
CA LEU A 130 6.22 -65.63 -29.84
C LEU A 130 5.41 -65.25 -28.60
N ARG A 131 4.65 -64.15 -28.67
CA ARG A 131 3.77 -63.74 -27.56
C ARG A 131 2.50 -64.57 -27.63
N ASP A 132 2.29 -65.45 -26.67
CA ASP A 132 0.99 -66.09 -26.45
C ASP A 132 0.08 -65.13 -25.65
N SER A 133 -1.21 -65.08 -25.98
CA SER A 133 -2.16 -64.07 -25.46
C SER A 133 -2.55 -64.31 -24.00
N GLY A 134 -1.65 -64.06 -23.06
CA GLY A 134 -1.81 -64.33 -21.61
C GLY A 134 -2.46 -63.21 -20.77
N TYR A 135 -3.14 -62.24 -21.38
CA TYR A 135 -3.58 -61.00 -20.70
C TYR A 135 -4.45 -61.20 -19.45
N VAL A 136 -5.33 -62.21 -19.42
CA VAL A 136 -6.26 -62.44 -18.30
C VAL A 136 -5.53 -62.82 -17.01
N TRP A 137 -4.48 -63.64 -17.10
CA TRP A 137 -3.75 -64.15 -15.94
C TRP A 137 -3.01 -63.02 -15.19
N THR A 138 -2.53 -62.00 -15.90
CA THR A 138 -1.79 -60.88 -15.29
C THR A 138 -2.65 -59.91 -14.47
N PHE A 139 -3.94 -59.77 -14.78
CA PHE A 139 -4.84 -58.90 -14.03
C PHE A 139 -5.33 -59.53 -12.72
N GLU A 140 -5.63 -60.84 -12.72
CA GLU A 140 -6.03 -61.56 -11.51
C GLU A 140 -4.91 -61.54 -10.46
N ASP A 141 -3.67 -61.68 -10.91
CA ASP A 141 -2.49 -61.63 -10.05
C ASP A 141 -2.21 -60.24 -9.48
N LEU A 142 -2.50 -59.18 -10.24
CA LEU A 142 -2.41 -57.80 -9.75
C LEU A 142 -3.48 -57.52 -8.69
N LEU A 143 -4.72 -57.95 -8.93
CA LEU A 143 -5.82 -57.78 -7.97
C LEU A 143 -5.53 -58.52 -6.65
N ARG A 144 -4.96 -59.73 -6.74
CA ARG A 144 -4.51 -60.50 -5.58
C ARG A 144 -3.47 -59.74 -4.77
N LYS A 145 -2.40 -59.26 -5.41
CA LYS A 145 -1.36 -58.46 -4.75
C LYS A 145 -1.89 -57.18 -4.11
N PHE A 146 -2.88 -56.53 -4.73
CA PHE A 146 -3.50 -55.34 -4.16
C PHE A 146 -4.29 -55.65 -2.89
N LYS A 147 -5.05 -56.75 -2.88
CA LYS A 147 -5.78 -57.21 -1.68
C LYS A 147 -4.84 -57.59 -0.55
N ASP A 148 -3.80 -58.37 -0.85
CA ASP A 148 -2.79 -58.77 0.14
C ASP A 148 -2.12 -57.54 0.78
N TYR A 149 -1.85 -56.49 0.01
CA TYR A 149 -1.30 -55.22 0.53
C TYR A 149 -2.26 -54.48 1.47
N MET A 150 -3.56 -54.42 1.14
CA MET A 150 -4.55 -53.79 2.01
C MET A 150 -4.71 -54.55 3.34
N ASP A 151 -4.77 -55.87 3.27
CA ASP A 151 -4.94 -56.72 4.45
C ASP A 151 -3.71 -56.62 5.37
N GLN A 152 -2.50 -56.66 4.80
CA GLN A 152 -1.27 -56.45 5.56
C GLN A 152 -1.19 -55.03 6.12
N GLY A 153 -1.48 -54.01 5.32
CA GLY A 153 -1.40 -52.61 5.73
C GLY A 153 -2.35 -52.27 6.88
N LYS A 154 -3.51 -52.91 6.95
CA LYS A 154 -4.43 -52.79 8.09
C LYS A 154 -3.80 -53.35 9.38
N ASN A 155 -3.24 -54.56 9.32
CA ASN A 155 -2.61 -55.19 10.48
C ASN A 155 -1.38 -54.39 10.96
N ASP A 156 -0.55 -53.91 10.04
CA ASP A 156 0.63 -53.10 10.37
C ASP A 156 0.23 -51.78 11.05
N TRP A 157 -0.87 -51.15 10.61
CA TRP A 157 -1.39 -49.93 11.22
C TRP A 157 -1.94 -50.16 12.64
N GLU A 158 -2.72 -51.23 12.81
CA GLU A 158 -3.24 -51.62 14.13
C GLU A 158 -2.10 -51.94 15.10
N GLN A 159 -1.09 -52.69 14.65
CA GLN A 159 0.08 -53.00 15.48
C GLN A 159 0.87 -51.73 15.85
N TRP A 160 1.08 -50.80 14.90
CA TRP A 160 1.75 -49.54 15.19
C TRP A 160 0.99 -48.71 16.23
N LEU A 161 -0.34 -48.67 16.17
CA LEU A 161 -1.16 -48.00 17.17
C LEU A 161 -0.99 -48.63 18.56
N GLU A 162 -1.02 -49.96 18.66
CA GLU A 162 -0.83 -50.67 19.94
C GLU A 162 0.58 -50.45 20.50
N ASP A 163 1.61 -50.57 19.67
CA ASP A 163 3.01 -50.39 20.08
C ASP A 163 3.28 -48.98 20.64
N ASN A 164 2.51 -47.99 20.18
CA ASN A 164 2.64 -46.59 20.60
C ASN A 164 1.52 -46.13 21.55
N ARG A 165 0.61 -47.02 21.95
CA ARG A 165 -0.59 -46.70 22.74
C ARG A 165 -0.28 -45.89 23.98
N GLU A 166 0.71 -46.33 24.77
CA GLU A 166 1.07 -45.68 26.03
C GLU A 166 1.53 -44.23 25.80
N ILE A 167 2.26 -43.95 24.72
CA ILE A 167 2.70 -42.59 24.37
C ILE A 167 1.50 -41.75 23.92
N LEU A 168 0.62 -42.33 23.09
CA LEU A 168 -0.56 -41.66 22.56
C LEU A 168 -1.58 -41.32 23.64
N GLU A 169 -1.79 -42.21 24.62
CA GLU A 169 -2.70 -41.99 25.75
C GLU A 169 -2.13 -40.96 26.75
N ASN A 170 -0.81 -40.90 26.90
CA ASN A 170 -0.13 -39.96 27.81
C ASN A 170 0.32 -38.64 27.15
N ILE A 171 -0.01 -38.40 25.88
CA ILE A 171 0.43 -37.19 25.17
C ILE A 171 -0.22 -35.92 25.71
N ASP A 172 -1.42 -36.03 26.28
CA ASP A 172 -2.17 -34.90 26.85
C ASP A 172 -2.92 -35.32 28.13
N PRO A 173 -2.19 -35.55 29.23
CA PRO A 173 -2.79 -36.00 30.47
C PRO A 173 -3.78 -34.95 31.00
N GLY A 174 -5.04 -35.35 31.13
CA GLY A 174 -6.13 -34.47 31.57
C GLY A 174 -6.72 -33.56 30.49
N GLY A 175 -6.27 -33.67 29.24
CA GLY A 175 -6.88 -32.95 28.11
C GLY A 175 -6.58 -31.44 28.07
N THR A 176 -5.46 -31.00 28.65
CA THR A 176 -5.16 -29.57 28.74
C THR A 176 -4.80 -29.00 27.37
N ILE A 177 -3.99 -29.73 26.59
CA ILE A 177 -3.55 -29.31 25.26
C ILE A 177 -4.74 -29.32 24.30
N ILE A 178 -5.58 -30.37 24.30
CA ILE A 178 -6.76 -30.43 23.44
C ILE A 178 -7.78 -29.34 23.79
N ASN A 179 -7.93 -28.98 25.06
CA ASN A 179 -8.78 -27.86 25.47
C ASN A 179 -8.22 -26.52 24.99
N ILE A 180 -6.92 -26.26 25.13
CA ILE A 180 -6.28 -25.05 24.57
C ILE A 180 -6.46 -24.99 23.05
N LEU A 181 -6.32 -26.12 22.35
CA LEU A 181 -6.51 -26.18 20.90
C LEU A 181 -7.97 -25.94 20.49
N ASN A 182 -8.93 -26.44 21.25
CA ASN A 182 -10.36 -26.20 21.03
C ASN A 182 -10.76 -24.76 21.35
N GLU A 183 -10.30 -24.20 22.46
CA GLU A 183 -10.48 -22.78 22.82
C GLU A 183 -9.85 -21.87 21.76
N ALA A 184 -8.65 -22.19 21.30
CA ALA A 184 -8.01 -21.48 20.23
C ALA A 184 -8.83 -21.60 18.93
N LYS A 185 -9.31 -22.79 18.57
CA LYS A 185 -10.13 -23.00 17.36
C LYS A 185 -11.38 -22.11 17.37
N GLY A 186 -12.02 -21.88 18.51
CA GLY A 186 -13.25 -21.10 18.63
C GLY A 186 -14.41 -21.68 17.81
N ASP A 187 -15.41 -20.86 17.47
CA ASP A 187 -16.61 -21.25 16.69
C ASP A 187 -16.37 -21.38 15.18
N TYR A 188 -15.14 -21.61 14.74
CA TYR A 188 -14.80 -21.67 13.31
C TYR A 188 -14.87 -23.12 12.80
N ASP A 189 -15.52 -23.31 11.65
CA ASP A 189 -15.66 -24.62 10.99
C ASP A 189 -14.31 -25.22 10.59
N SER A 190 -13.30 -24.38 10.33
CA SER A 190 -11.94 -24.82 9.97
C SER A 190 -10.85 -23.83 10.40
N LEU A 191 -9.61 -24.33 10.44
CA LEU A 191 -8.43 -23.48 10.65
C LEU A 191 -8.27 -22.42 9.54
N ALA A 192 -8.61 -22.75 8.30
CA ALA A 192 -8.55 -21.81 7.18
C ALA A 192 -9.55 -20.65 7.36
N ALA A 193 -10.78 -20.94 7.79
CA ALA A 193 -11.78 -19.91 8.09
C ALA A 193 -11.34 -18.98 9.23
N ARG A 194 -10.70 -19.54 10.26
CA ARG A 194 -10.13 -18.74 11.36
C ARG A 194 -8.97 -17.87 10.90
N LEU A 195 -8.06 -18.40 10.09
CA LEU A 195 -6.92 -17.64 9.56
C LEU A 195 -7.38 -16.52 8.62
N ASP A 196 -8.39 -16.80 7.79
CA ASP A 196 -9.00 -15.81 6.91
C ASP A 196 -9.68 -14.68 7.71
N ASP A 197 -10.45 -15.02 8.75
CA ASP A 197 -11.02 -14.02 9.65
C ASP A 197 -9.94 -13.20 10.34
N ILE A 198 -8.89 -13.81 10.92
CA ILE A 198 -7.81 -13.07 11.58
C ILE A 198 -7.09 -12.13 10.59
N GLN A 199 -6.84 -12.61 9.37
CA GLN A 199 -6.10 -11.86 8.37
C GLN A 199 -6.92 -10.72 7.76
N ASN A 200 -8.24 -10.91 7.64
CA ASN A 200 -9.15 -9.96 7.00
C ASN A 200 -10.11 -9.28 7.97
N LYS A 201 -9.91 -9.45 9.29
CA LYS A 201 -10.75 -8.85 10.32
C LYS A 201 -10.68 -7.33 10.21
N THR A 202 -11.69 -6.74 9.59
CA THR A 202 -11.89 -5.31 9.64
C THR A 202 -12.52 -4.95 10.98
N PHE A 203 -11.71 -4.41 11.89
CA PHE A 203 -12.24 -3.75 13.07
C PHE A 203 -12.93 -2.45 12.64
N ASN A 204 -14.15 -2.22 13.14
CA ASN A 204 -14.77 -0.90 13.05
C ASN A 204 -14.00 0.04 13.96
N VAL A 205 -12.97 0.66 13.40
CA VAL A 205 -12.22 1.72 14.07
C VAL A 205 -12.91 3.05 13.71
N PRO A 206 -13.26 3.90 14.70
CA PRO A 206 -13.82 5.23 14.44
C PRO A 206 -13.00 5.99 13.39
N LYS A 207 -13.61 6.87 12.60
CA LYS A 207 -12.89 7.71 11.62
C LYS A 207 -13.18 9.18 11.86
N GLY A 208 -12.27 10.04 11.41
CA GLY A 208 -12.43 11.49 11.56
C GLY A 208 -12.63 11.92 13.01
N ALA A 209 -13.57 12.83 13.23
CA ALA A 209 -13.90 13.37 14.54
C ALA A 209 -14.36 12.32 15.57
N GLU A 210 -14.83 11.14 15.15
CA GLU A 210 -15.28 10.08 16.07
C GLU A 210 -14.14 9.48 16.91
N GLN A 211 -12.89 9.62 16.44
CA GLN A 211 -11.68 9.21 17.16
C GLN A 211 -11.39 10.06 18.40
N VAL A 212 -11.94 11.28 18.47
CA VAL A 212 -11.61 12.28 19.49
C VAL A 212 -12.89 12.67 20.22
N PRO A 213 -13.11 12.17 21.45
CA PRO A 213 -14.34 12.45 22.18
C PRO A 213 -14.57 13.96 22.34
N ILE A 214 -15.66 14.46 21.77
CA ILE A 214 -16.11 15.84 22.01
C ILE A 214 -16.77 15.88 23.39
N LYS A 215 -16.35 16.82 24.24
CA LYS A 215 -16.87 16.95 25.61
C LYS A 215 -18.38 17.17 25.57
N ARG A 216 -19.10 16.36 26.35
CA ARG A 216 -20.51 16.56 26.65
C ARG A 216 -20.62 17.50 27.85
N ASP A 217 -21.52 18.48 27.74
CA ASP A 217 -21.88 19.35 28.85
C ASP A 217 -22.54 18.51 29.93
N LYS A 218 -21.88 18.36 31.08
CA LYS A 218 -22.42 17.59 32.21
C LYS A 218 -23.49 18.36 33.00
N LEU A 219 -23.61 19.66 32.77
CA LEU A 219 -24.54 20.55 33.48
C LEU A 219 -25.85 20.75 32.72
N PHE A 220 -25.91 20.42 31.43
CA PHE A 220 -27.09 20.63 30.59
C PHE A 220 -27.57 19.31 29.97
N TYR A 221 -28.50 18.66 30.66
CA TYR A 221 -29.24 17.49 30.16
C TYR A 221 -30.60 17.96 29.63
N ASP A 222 -30.79 17.90 28.31
CA ASP A 222 -32.05 18.28 27.66
C ASP A 222 -32.58 17.12 26.80
N ARG A 223 -33.89 16.88 26.87
CA ARG A 223 -34.61 15.82 26.12
C ARG A 223 -33.95 14.44 26.08
N GLY A 224 -33.33 14.02 27.17
CA GLY A 224 -32.76 12.66 27.27
C GLY A 224 -31.29 12.54 26.86
N ALA A 225 -30.62 13.63 26.49
CA ALA A 225 -29.19 13.64 26.13
C ALA A 225 -28.45 14.84 26.76
N TYR A 226 -27.15 14.67 26.99
CA TYR A 226 -26.27 15.78 27.34
C TYR A 226 -26.00 16.62 26.09
N ASN A 227 -26.11 17.95 26.20
CA ASN A 227 -25.76 18.85 25.11
C ASN A 227 -24.25 18.84 24.87
N TYR A 228 -23.82 18.99 23.62
CA TYR A 228 -22.41 19.17 23.31
C TYR A 228 -22.03 20.63 23.50
N VAL A 229 -20.94 20.90 24.21
CA VAL A 229 -20.35 22.24 24.23
C VAL A 229 -19.67 22.43 22.87
N ARG A 230 -20.27 23.22 21.98
CA ARG A 230 -19.80 23.44 20.60
C ARG A 230 -20.07 24.89 20.19
N PRO A 231 -19.17 25.53 19.42
CA PRO A 231 -19.43 26.84 18.84
C PRO A 231 -20.74 26.85 18.04
N THR A 232 -21.62 27.81 18.29
CA THR A 232 -22.97 27.84 17.70
C THR A 232 -22.96 28.00 16.19
N ASN A 233 -21.89 28.56 15.62
CA ASN A 233 -21.74 28.76 14.18
C ASN A 233 -21.05 27.60 13.45
N LEU A 234 -20.56 26.57 14.14
CA LEU A 234 -19.81 25.47 13.50
C LEU A 234 -20.68 24.71 12.48
N ASP A 235 -21.92 24.35 12.83
CA ASP A 235 -22.85 23.73 11.88
C ASP A 235 -23.20 24.63 10.70
N THR A 236 -23.22 25.94 10.92
CA THR A 236 -23.43 26.92 9.85
C THR A 236 -22.25 26.94 8.89
N VAL A 237 -21.00 26.90 9.40
CA VAL A 237 -19.80 26.85 8.57
C VAL A 237 -19.77 25.57 7.74
N ILE A 238 -20.10 24.41 8.34
CA ILE A 238 -20.21 23.12 7.63
C ILE A 238 -21.27 23.20 6.53
N ALA A 239 -22.46 23.71 6.83
CA ALA A 239 -23.57 23.78 5.88
C ALA A 239 -23.32 24.77 4.72
N GLN A 240 -22.53 25.82 4.95
CA GLN A 240 -22.19 26.83 3.94
C GLN A 240 -20.95 26.48 3.09
N ALA A 241 -20.32 25.34 3.34
CA ALA A 241 -19.13 24.93 2.60
C ALA A 241 -19.46 24.63 1.13
N ASP A 242 -18.77 25.31 0.22
CA ASP A 242 -18.88 25.08 -1.21
C ASP A 242 -17.80 24.06 -1.61
N LYS A 243 -18.20 22.78 -1.67
CA LYS A 243 -17.32 21.66 -2.00
C LYS A 243 -16.79 21.70 -3.44
N THR A 244 -17.29 22.61 -4.29
CA THR A 244 -16.76 22.80 -5.65
C THR A 244 -15.43 23.56 -5.64
N LYS A 245 -15.16 24.34 -4.59
CA LYS A 245 -13.90 25.05 -4.35
C LYS A 245 -12.96 24.22 -3.48
N PHE A 246 -11.73 24.71 -3.31
CA PHE A 246 -10.81 24.13 -2.33
C PHE A 246 -11.18 24.62 -0.93
N ASN A 247 -11.27 23.73 0.05
CA ASN A 247 -11.56 24.05 1.45
C ASN A 247 -10.45 23.49 2.34
N MET A 248 -9.91 24.32 3.23
CA MET A 248 -8.83 23.97 4.14
C MET A 248 -9.23 24.34 5.56
N GLY A 249 -9.35 23.35 6.45
CA GLY A 249 -9.45 23.63 7.87
C GLY A 249 -8.14 24.23 8.37
N PHE A 250 -8.19 25.32 9.14
CA PHE A 250 -7.01 25.93 9.76
C PHE A 250 -7.25 26.21 11.23
N MET A 251 -6.38 25.69 12.09
CA MET A 251 -6.35 25.92 13.54
C MET A 251 -4.89 26.06 13.98
N THR A 252 -4.59 26.91 14.94
CA THR A 252 -3.21 27.15 15.41
C THR A 252 -3.19 27.45 16.90
N ASP A 253 -2.04 27.24 17.55
CA ASP A 253 -1.82 27.61 18.95
C ASP A 253 -2.91 27.01 19.85
N ILE A 254 -3.15 25.70 19.71
CA ILE A 254 -4.12 24.99 20.56
C ILE A 254 -3.54 24.69 21.94
N HIS A 255 -2.20 24.58 22.06
CA HIS A 255 -1.50 24.27 23.29
C HIS A 255 -2.23 23.19 24.10
N VAL A 256 -2.39 21.96 23.58
CA VAL A 256 -3.25 20.94 24.21
C VAL A 256 -2.85 20.53 25.64
N ASP A 257 -1.77 21.12 26.18
CA ASP A 257 -1.38 21.00 27.56
C ASP A 257 -1.03 22.38 28.19
N SER A 258 -0.93 22.48 29.52
CA SER A 258 -0.72 23.77 30.20
C SER A 258 0.74 24.23 30.30
N HIS A 259 0.91 25.56 30.33
CA HIS A 259 2.16 26.30 30.47
C HIS A 259 2.87 26.07 31.82
N GLU A 260 2.10 25.96 32.90
CA GLU A 260 2.58 25.85 34.29
C GLU A 260 1.77 24.82 35.11
N GLN A 261 1.71 23.56 34.65
CA GLN A 261 0.91 22.49 35.28
C GLN A 261 1.02 22.36 36.83
N PHE A 262 2.10 22.86 37.45
CA PHE A 262 2.31 22.81 38.91
C PHE A 262 1.78 24.02 39.69
N LEU A 263 1.77 25.21 39.09
CA LEU A 263 1.22 26.41 39.71
C LEU A 263 -0.29 26.51 39.46
N ASP A 264 -0.73 25.85 38.40
CA ASP A 264 -2.12 25.80 38.04
C ASP A 264 -2.93 24.81 38.92
N HIS A 265 -3.94 25.31 39.63
CA HIS A 265 -4.78 24.53 40.56
C HIS A 265 -5.68 23.47 39.88
N PHE A 266 -6.42 22.67 40.68
CA PHE A 266 -7.29 21.55 40.27
C PHE A 266 -8.28 21.80 39.10
N ASP A 267 -8.58 23.05 38.74
CA ASP A 267 -9.40 23.47 37.58
C ASP A 267 -8.76 23.13 36.21
N GLN A 268 -7.51 22.69 36.21
CA GLN A 268 -6.72 22.31 35.03
C GLN A 268 -7.25 21.13 34.22
N LYS A 269 -7.91 20.16 34.85
CA LYS A 269 -8.51 19.04 34.14
C LYS A 269 -9.53 19.55 33.12
N ASP A 270 -10.32 20.54 33.49
CA ASP A 270 -11.30 21.13 32.59
C ASP A 270 -10.65 21.93 31.46
N LYS A 271 -9.56 22.68 31.72
CA LYS A 271 -8.82 23.42 30.67
C LYS A 271 -8.21 22.49 29.62
N THR A 272 -7.46 21.49 30.04
CA THR A 272 -6.81 20.53 29.15
C THR A 272 -7.85 19.70 28.37
N GLU A 273 -8.90 19.19 29.05
CA GLU A 273 -9.99 18.48 28.38
C GLU A 273 -10.71 19.35 27.32
N ARG A 274 -10.92 20.64 27.59
CA ARG A 274 -11.52 21.57 26.62
C ARG A 274 -10.65 21.71 25.37
N ARG A 275 -9.33 21.88 25.53
CA ARG A 275 -8.39 21.98 24.40
C ARG A 275 -8.39 20.70 23.54
N TRP A 276 -8.41 19.52 24.15
CA TRP A 276 -8.57 18.26 23.41
C TRP A 276 -9.94 18.14 22.73
N SER A 277 -11.01 18.63 23.36
CA SER A 277 -12.35 18.67 22.75
C SER A 277 -12.40 19.56 21.50
N ILE A 278 -11.66 20.68 21.50
CA ILE A 278 -11.56 21.57 20.34
C ILE A 278 -10.88 20.87 19.17
N VAL A 279 -9.89 20.00 19.41
CA VAL A 279 -9.32 19.16 18.34
C VAL A 279 -10.41 18.30 17.70
N GLY A 280 -11.27 17.65 18.49
CA GLY A 280 -12.41 16.88 17.97
C GLY A 280 -13.43 17.74 17.20
N GLN A 281 -13.73 18.94 17.69
CA GLN A 281 -14.61 19.89 16.99
C GLN A 281 -14.01 20.34 15.65
N PHE A 282 -12.72 20.65 15.61
CA PHE A 282 -12.01 21.04 14.38
C PHE A 282 -12.04 19.91 13.35
N ARG A 283 -11.83 18.66 13.78
CA ARG A 283 -11.91 17.47 12.92
C ARG A 283 -13.29 17.24 12.30
N THR A 284 -14.37 17.88 12.80
CA THR A 284 -15.68 17.81 12.12
C THR A 284 -15.69 18.45 10.73
N LEU A 285 -14.72 19.33 10.44
CA LEU A 285 -14.55 19.92 9.12
C LEU A 285 -14.07 18.92 8.05
N GLU A 286 -13.47 17.78 8.44
CA GLU A 286 -13.00 16.73 7.51
C GLU A 286 -14.10 16.22 6.57
N THR A 287 -15.37 16.34 6.98
CA THR A 287 -16.55 15.94 6.18
C THR A 287 -16.75 16.74 4.88
N PHE A 288 -16.03 17.85 4.72
CA PHE A 288 -16.13 18.70 3.53
C PHE A 288 -14.83 19.37 3.09
N THR A 289 -13.81 19.45 3.94
CA THR A 289 -12.53 20.04 3.57
C THR A 289 -11.74 19.12 2.64
N ASP A 290 -10.79 19.69 1.92
CA ASP A 290 -9.81 18.95 1.12
C ASP A 290 -8.52 18.69 1.93
N ALA A 291 -8.26 19.50 2.97
CA ALA A 291 -7.11 19.35 3.86
C ALA A 291 -7.39 19.94 5.25
N MET A 292 -6.69 19.45 6.26
CA MET A 292 -6.67 20.04 7.61
C MET A 292 -5.26 20.51 7.96
N VAL A 293 -5.14 21.74 8.41
CA VAL A 293 -3.87 22.37 8.78
C VAL A 293 -3.89 22.75 10.25
N TYR A 294 -2.87 22.28 10.95
CA TYR A 294 -2.57 22.64 12.33
C TYR A 294 -1.33 23.54 12.32
N GLY A 295 -1.50 24.84 12.56
CA GLY A 295 -0.55 25.93 12.34
C GLY A 295 0.64 26.01 13.30
N GLY A 296 0.84 25.02 14.18
CA GLY A 296 1.93 25.02 15.16
C GLY A 296 1.46 25.40 16.56
N ASP A 297 2.36 25.27 17.53
CA ASP A 297 2.06 25.35 18.96
C ASP A 297 0.87 24.46 19.35
N ASN A 298 0.93 23.26 18.80
CA ASN A 298 -0.06 22.22 19.03
C ASN A 298 0.03 21.66 20.44
N ILE A 299 1.24 21.66 20.99
CA ILE A 299 1.56 21.32 22.36
C ILE A 299 2.30 22.51 22.96
N ASP A 300 2.24 22.65 24.27
CA ASP A 300 2.84 23.80 24.94
C ASP A 300 4.35 23.66 25.21
N GLY A 301 4.85 22.43 25.34
CA GLY A 301 6.27 22.18 25.62
C GLY A 301 6.74 22.64 27.01
N TYR A 302 5.83 23.07 27.90
CA TYR A 302 6.09 23.50 29.28
C TYR A 302 7.04 24.70 29.39
N SER A 303 6.88 25.64 28.48
CA SER A 303 7.72 26.84 28.41
C SER A 303 7.62 27.70 29.68
N GLY A 304 6.42 27.85 30.26
CA GLY A 304 6.19 28.69 31.45
C GLY A 304 6.82 28.15 32.73
N GLY A 305 6.56 26.88 33.06
CA GLY A 305 7.06 26.32 34.31
C GLY A 305 8.59 26.20 34.33
N THR A 306 9.23 26.05 33.17
CA THR A 306 10.69 26.10 33.10
C THR A 306 11.21 27.53 33.34
N ALA A 307 10.53 28.56 32.82
CA ALA A 307 10.85 29.97 33.03
C ALA A 307 10.86 30.36 34.51
N SER A 308 9.84 29.89 35.22
CA SER A 308 9.56 30.26 36.61
C SER A 308 10.47 29.52 37.59
N GLY A 309 11.32 28.59 37.13
CA GLY A 309 12.16 27.74 37.99
C GLY A 309 11.36 26.76 38.84
N VAL A 310 10.05 26.63 38.58
CA VAL A 310 9.10 25.80 39.33
C VAL A 310 8.90 24.48 38.61
N TYR A 311 9.99 23.71 38.47
CA TYR A 311 9.94 22.42 37.78
C TYR A 311 10.58 21.30 38.62
N PRO A 312 9.77 20.43 39.28
CA PRO A 312 10.27 19.32 40.08
C PRO A 312 10.71 18.10 39.25
N TYR A 313 10.71 18.19 37.92
CA TYR A 313 11.12 17.12 37.01
C TYR A 313 12.55 17.30 36.50
N THR A 314 13.27 16.19 36.41
CA THR A 314 14.58 16.07 35.76
C THR A 314 14.51 16.46 34.27
N GLU A 315 15.66 16.78 33.65
CA GLU A 315 15.74 17.06 32.21
C GLU A 315 15.08 15.94 31.38
N GLN A 316 15.38 14.68 31.69
CA GLN A 316 14.88 13.51 30.98
C GLN A 316 13.35 13.37 31.06
N GLU A 317 12.77 13.62 32.23
CA GLU A 317 11.32 13.56 32.43
C GLU A 317 10.60 14.64 31.62
N ARG A 318 11.16 15.86 31.55
CA ARG A 318 10.61 16.95 30.72
C ARG A 318 10.57 16.55 29.26
N ARG A 319 11.70 16.07 28.73
CA ARG A 319 11.79 15.59 27.35
C ARG A 319 10.82 14.44 27.07
N ALA A 320 10.80 13.43 27.93
CA ALA A 320 9.94 12.25 27.76
C ALA A 320 8.46 12.64 27.71
N LYS A 321 8.03 13.55 28.59
CA LYS A 321 6.68 14.05 28.63
C LYS A 321 6.32 14.87 27.39
N ASN A 322 7.17 15.81 26.99
CA ASN A 322 6.94 16.60 25.77
C ASN A 322 6.81 15.69 24.53
N LEU A 323 7.68 14.67 24.41
CA LEU A 323 7.60 13.68 23.35
C LEU A 323 6.29 12.86 23.38
N HIS A 324 5.81 12.50 24.57
CA HIS A 324 4.54 11.78 24.71
C HIS A 324 3.34 12.64 24.29
N VAL A 325 3.30 13.90 24.71
CA VAL A 325 2.21 14.82 24.33
C VAL A 325 2.24 15.10 22.83
N LEU A 326 3.42 15.32 22.25
CA LEU A 326 3.61 15.45 20.80
C LEU A 326 3.06 14.24 20.04
N LYS A 327 3.48 13.03 20.42
CA LYS A 327 3.03 11.78 19.79
C LYS A 327 1.53 11.58 19.94
N ARG A 328 0.98 11.87 21.12
CA ARG A 328 -0.46 11.81 21.37
C ARG A 328 -1.20 12.79 20.47
N PHE A 329 -0.75 14.03 20.38
CA PHE A 329 -1.36 15.04 19.53
C PHE A 329 -1.33 14.62 18.06
N ALA A 330 -0.16 14.25 17.54
CA ALA A 330 0.00 13.79 16.17
C ALA A 330 -0.94 12.61 15.87
N SER A 331 -1.04 11.64 16.79
CA SER A 331 -1.94 10.50 16.66
C SER A 331 -3.41 10.95 16.64
N VAL A 332 -3.81 11.85 17.55
CA VAL A 332 -5.18 12.38 17.62
C VAL A 332 -5.56 13.16 16.35
N ALA A 333 -4.62 13.90 15.76
CA ALA A 333 -4.84 14.66 14.54
C ALA A 333 -4.92 13.76 13.29
N THR A 334 -4.13 12.67 13.24
CA THR A 334 -3.96 11.85 12.02
C THR A 334 -4.72 10.53 12.03
N ALA A 335 -5.04 9.97 13.20
CA ALA A 335 -5.70 8.67 13.29
C ALA A 335 -7.08 8.71 12.63
N GLY A 336 -7.28 7.82 11.66
CA GLY A 336 -8.52 7.70 10.90
C GLY A 336 -8.91 8.96 10.13
N ALA A 337 -7.96 9.88 9.85
CA ALA A 337 -8.23 11.08 9.09
C ALA A 337 -8.76 10.76 7.68
N GLU A 338 -9.80 11.48 7.25
CA GLU A 338 -10.41 11.28 5.92
C GLU A 338 -9.71 12.08 4.82
N VAL A 339 -8.96 13.10 5.22
CA VAL A 339 -8.28 14.06 4.34
C VAL A 339 -6.83 14.24 4.79
N PRO A 340 -5.92 14.71 3.90
CA PRO A 340 -4.56 15.03 4.27
C PRO A 340 -4.48 15.98 5.47
N ILE A 341 -3.67 15.60 6.47
CA ILE A 341 -3.40 16.38 7.67
C ILE A 341 -1.99 16.99 7.56
N ILE A 342 -1.90 18.30 7.74
CA ILE A 342 -0.64 19.05 7.67
C ILE A 342 -0.36 19.64 9.06
N LEU A 343 0.67 19.13 9.72
CA LEU A 343 1.08 19.55 11.05
C LEU A 343 2.27 20.49 10.95
N CYS A 344 2.06 21.79 11.12
CA CYS A 344 3.15 22.75 11.28
C CYS A 344 3.79 22.60 12.66
N ARG A 345 5.11 22.74 12.70
CA ARG A 345 5.84 22.91 13.95
C ARG A 345 5.76 24.38 14.34
N GLY A 346 5.37 24.63 15.58
CA GLY A 346 5.59 25.90 16.24
C GLY A 346 6.77 25.85 17.17
N ASN A 347 6.91 26.94 17.88
CA ASN A 347 8.08 27.20 18.69
C ASN A 347 7.95 26.39 20.02
N HIS A 348 6.74 26.17 20.51
CA HIS A 348 6.47 25.39 21.71
C HIS A 348 6.72 23.89 21.57
N GLU A 349 6.56 23.31 20.38
CA GLU A 349 6.72 21.86 20.16
C GLU A 349 8.04 21.30 20.67
N THR A 350 9.13 22.07 20.56
CA THR A 350 10.43 21.58 21.01
C THR A 350 10.67 21.73 22.50
N GLY A 351 9.91 22.58 23.19
CA GLY A 351 10.18 23.00 24.57
C GLY A 351 11.42 23.89 24.71
N LYS A 352 12.00 24.38 23.61
CA LYS A 352 13.28 25.13 23.65
C LYS A 352 13.13 26.62 24.07
N ILE A 353 11.92 27.17 24.20
CA ILE A 353 11.63 28.62 24.09
C ILE A 353 10.83 29.16 25.30
N PRO A 354 10.76 30.49 25.55
CA PRO A 354 11.76 31.57 25.34
C PRO A 354 12.49 31.96 26.64
N TYR A 355 12.22 31.30 27.76
CA TYR A 355 12.68 31.76 29.07
C TYR A 355 13.92 31.05 29.62
N ALA A 356 14.60 30.25 28.79
CA ALA A 356 15.80 29.51 29.18
C ALA A 356 17.06 30.32 28.86
N ASN A 357 17.50 31.16 29.80
CA ASN A 357 18.64 32.06 29.64
C ASN A 357 20.02 31.36 29.53
N ASP A 358 20.13 30.04 29.72
CA ASP A 358 21.43 29.36 29.86
C ASP A 358 21.55 27.94 29.27
N GLY A 359 20.74 27.59 28.26
CA GLY A 359 21.04 26.47 27.38
C GLY A 359 20.19 25.22 27.62
N ARG A 360 19.23 25.05 26.73
CA ARG A 360 18.50 23.80 26.52
C ARG A 360 19.44 22.71 26.00
N SER A 361 19.22 21.45 26.36
CA SER A 361 20.04 20.31 25.95
C SER A 361 19.19 19.26 25.23
N ARG A 362 19.84 18.32 24.57
CA ARG A 362 19.13 17.15 24.00
C ARG A 362 18.49 16.25 25.05
N LEU A 363 18.86 16.39 26.33
CA LEU A 363 18.25 15.66 27.43
C LEU A 363 16.94 16.30 27.89
N ASP A 364 16.76 17.61 27.67
CA ASP A 364 15.60 18.36 28.19
C ASP A 364 14.57 18.78 27.14
N SER A 365 14.97 18.90 25.87
CA SER A 365 14.13 19.43 24.79
C SER A 365 14.13 18.53 23.58
N LEU A 366 13.08 18.63 22.75
CA LEU A 366 12.97 17.88 21.50
C LEU A 366 13.83 18.49 20.41
N THR A 367 14.28 17.66 19.49
CA THR A 367 15.05 18.03 18.30
C THR A 367 14.13 18.17 17.10
N GLY A 368 14.58 18.85 16.04
CA GLY A 368 13.84 18.89 14.79
C GLY A 368 13.62 17.49 14.19
N SER A 369 14.54 16.56 14.43
CA SER A 369 14.39 15.16 14.05
C SER A 369 13.28 14.44 14.82
N ASP A 370 13.12 14.72 16.13
CA ASP A 370 12.03 14.15 16.93
C ASP A 370 10.66 14.60 16.38
N ILE A 371 10.55 15.89 16.00
CA ILE A 371 9.33 16.43 15.40
C ILE A 371 9.07 15.79 14.04
N ALA A 372 10.10 15.64 13.21
CA ALA A 372 9.98 15.03 11.87
C ALA A 372 9.45 13.60 11.92
N VAL A 373 9.83 12.82 12.94
CA VAL A 373 9.31 11.46 13.16
C VAL A 373 7.84 11.49 13.56
N ALA A 374 7.41 12.46 14.37
CA ALA A 374 6.01 12.56 14.79
C ALA A 374 5.09 13.12 13.68
N TYR A 375 5.60 14.05 12.86
CA TYR A 375 4.81 14.82 11.88
C TYR A 375 5.10 14.43 10.42
N ASP A 376 5.78 13.31 10.20
CA ASP A 376 6.10 12.74 8.89
C ASP A 376 6.77 13.76 7.95
N SER A 377 7.91 14.32 8.39
CA SER A 377 8.70 15.44 7.82
C SER A 377 8.61 16.74 8.67
N ARG A 378 9.50 17.71 8.37
CA ARG A 378 9.47 19.09 8.92
C ARG A 378 8.80 20.09 7.99
N TYR A 379 8.93 19.91 6.68
CA TYR A 379 8.41 20.81 5.64
C TYR A 379 8.13 20.04 4.35
N GLY A 380 7.42 20.67 3.41
CA GLY A 380 7.20 20.09 2.09
C GLY A 380 5.82 20.36 1.51
N PRO A 381 5.59 19.94 0.26
CA PRO A 381 4.35 20.20 -0.46
C PRO A 381 3.29 19.12 -0.25
N THR A 382 2.02 19.52 -0.38
CA THR A 382 0.86 18.64 -0.59
C THR A 382 0.06 19.21 -1.76
N LEU A 383 -0.18 18.40 -2.79
CA LEU A 383 -0.83 18.85 -4.03
C LEU A 383 -2.28 18.38 -4.11
N PHE A 384 -3.14 19.27 -4.63
CA PHE A 384 -4.56 19.02 -4.86
C PHE A 384 -4.89 19.28 -6.34
N PRO A 385 -4.60 18.30 -7.23
CA PRO A 385 -4.65 18.52 -8.68
C PRO A 385 -6.03 18.87 -9.23
N SER A 386 -7.09 18.36 -8.62
CA SER A 386 -8.49 18.60 -9.02
C SER A 386 -8.92 20.05 -8.77
N LYS A 387 -8.37 20.69 -7.73
CA LYS A 387 -8.69 22.08 -7.35
C LYS A 387 -7.62 23.09 -7.76
N LYS A 388 -6.48 22.62 -8.29
CA LYS A 388 -5.32 23.44 -8.67
C LYS A 388 -4.76 24.24 -7.49
N VAL A 389 -4.74 23.63 -6.31
CA VAL A 389 -4.12 24.20 -5.11
C VAL A 389 -2.93 23.37 -4.68
N ALA A 390 -1.87 24.03 -4.25
CA ALA A 390 -0.69 23.41 -3.66
C ALA A 390 -0.43 24.04 -2.31
N ILE A 391 -0.48 23.26 -1.24
CA ILE A 391 -0.07 23.71 0.09
C ILE A 391 1.40 23.38 0.27
N TYR A 392 2.21 24.34 0.73
CA TYR A 392 3.57 24.10 1.18
C TYR A 392 3.71 24.41 2.66
N ARG A 393 4.05 23.38 3.45
CA ARG A 393 4.40 23.54 4.87
C ARG A 393 5.82 24.07 4.99
N ILE A 394 5.99 25.22 5.62
CA ILE A 394 7.29 25.79 6.00
C ILE A 394 7.44 25.66 7.53
N ASP A 395 8.55 25.05 7.96
CA ASP A 395 9.04 25.09 9.34
C ASP A 395 9.73 26.44 9.57
N THR A 396 9.03 27.35 10.24
CA THR A 396 9.58 28.65 10.66
C THR A 396 10.44 28.57 11.91
N ASP A 397 10.53 27.40 12.54
CA ASP A 397 11.38 27.09 13.68
C ASP A 397 12.49 26.09 13.25
N ASP A 398 13.01 26.27 12.01
CA ASP A 398 14.01 25.42 11.37
C ASP A 398 15.44 25.72 11.83
N PHE A 399 15.63 25.61 13.14
CA PHE A 399 16.94 25.64 13.79
C PHE A 399 17.65 24.29 13.67
N GLU A 400 18.97 24.35 13.55
CA GLU A 400 19.84 23.18 13.58
C GLU A 400 19.92 22.62 15.01
N ASP A 401 19.95 21.29 15.14
CA ASP A 401 20.07 20.65 16.46
C ASP A 401 21.52 20.61 16.98
N ALA A 402 22.37 21.54 16.53
CA ALA A 402 23.77 21.60 16.91
C ALA A 402 23.94 22.02 18.37
N THR A 403 24.92 21.42 19.05
CA THR A 403 25.21 21.68 20.46
C THR A 403 26.63 22.16 20.68
N ASN A 404 26.84 23.00 21.69
CA ASN A 404 28.16 23.42 22.15
C ASN A 404 28.87 22.28 22.91
N SER A 405 30.09 22.54 23.40
CA SER A 405 30.89 21.57 24.15
C SER A 405 30.27 21.10 25.47
N GLN A 406 29.26 21.82 25.99
CA GLN A 406 28.50 21.47 27.18
C GLN A 406 27.21 20.70 26.86
N GLY A 407 26.98 20.35 25.59
CA GLY A 407 25.78 19.64 25.14
C GLY A 407 24.52 20.51 25.08
N LYS A 408 24.65 21.83 25.15
CA LYS A 408 23.53 22.79 25.03
C LYS A 408 23.35 23.23 23.59
N PHE A 409 22.11 23.41 23.15
CA PHE A 409 21.79 23.89 21.81
C PHE A 409 22.46 25.25 21.55
N ILE A 410 23.09 25.38 20.40
CA ILE A 410 23.75 26.62 19.96
C ILE A 410 22.71 27.67 19.55
N GLU A 411 21.57 27.20 19.03
CA GLU A 411 20.49 28.03 18.53
C GLU A 411 19.13 27.39 18.74
N PHE A 412 18.13 28.25 18.97
CA PHE A 412 16.70 27.94 19.02
C PHE A 412 15.95 29.28 18.98
N SER A 413 14.63 29.27 18.84
CA SER A 413 13.89 30.53 18.73
C SER A 413 14.09 31.43 19.95
N GLY A 414 14.46 32.69 19.69
CA GLY A 414 14.83 33.66 20.71
C GLY A 414 16.32 33.67 21.08
N TYR A 415 17.13 32.70 20.64
CA TYR A 415 18.49 32.50 21.14
C TYR A 415 19.50 32.05 20.07
N TYR A 416 20.66 32.72 20.05
CA TYR A 416 21.82 32.30 19.26
C TYR A 416 23.12 32.63 20.00
N ASN A 417 23.93 31.61 20.36
CA ASN A 417 25.25 31.79 20.97
C ASN A 417 25.30 32.81 22.13
N GLY A 418 24.31 32.80 23.01
CA GLY A 418 24.25 33.69 24.17
C GLY A 418 23.72 35.10 23.88
N ALA A 419 23.19 35.34 22.68
CA ALA A 419 22.55 36.59 22.30
C ALA A 419 21.08 36.37 21.89
N GLU A 420 20.29 37.44 21.96
CA GLU A 420 18.93 37.49 21.42
C GLU A 420 18.96 37.21 19.91
N PHE A 421 17.99 36.42 19.45
CA PHE A 421 17.84 36.04 18.05
C PHE A 421 16.36 36.02 17.68
N PRO A 422 15.98 36.13 16.39
CA PRO A 422 14.58 36.04 15.98
C PRO A 422 13.85 34.80 16.52
N HIS A 423 12.52 34.93 16.67
CA HIS A 423 11.63 33.86 17.13
C HIS A 423 11.41 32.76 16.09
N GLY A 424 12.00 32.89 14.91
CA GLY A 424 12.06 31.85 13.91
C GLY A 424 13.33 31.91 13.09
N LYS A 425 13.61 30.82 12.37
CA LYS A 425 14.69 30.72 11.40
C LYS A 425 14.26 29.79 10.27
N LEU A 426 14.57 30.17 9.04
CA LEU A 426 14.50 29.27 7.90
C LEU A 426 15.88 28.65 7.64
N GLY A 427 15.96 27.32 7.64
CA GLY A 427 17.18 26.58 7.34
C GLY A 427 17.47 26.50 5.83
N GLN A 428 18.75 26.32 5.49
CA GLN A 428 19.20 26.34 4.09
C GLN A 428 18.61 25.19 3.27
N ASN A 429 18.49 24.00 3.86
CA ASN A 429 17.98 22.81 3.18
C ASN A 429 16.51 22.99 2.83
N GLN A 430 15.72 23.56 3.74
CA GLN A 430 14.32 23.90 3.50
C GLN A 430 14.16 24.92 2.39
N LEU A 431 14.89 26.04 2.45
CA LEU A 431 14.82 27.07 1.42
C LEU A 431 15.27 26.55 0.06
N HIS A 432 16.28 25.68 0.03
CA HIS A 432 16.72 25.04 -1.21
C HIS A 432 15.65 24.13 -1.79
N ALA A 433 15.09 23.24 -0.98
CA ALA A 433 14.00 22.34 -1.38
C ALA A 433 12.77 23.12 -1.86
N PHE A 434 12.42 24.22 -1.18
CA PHE A 434 11.31 25.09 -1.59
C PHE A 434 11.57 25.75 -2.95
N GLY A 435 12.78 26.28 -3.17
CA GLY A 435 13.17 26.87 -4.45
C GLY A 435 13.11 25.86 -5.61
N GLN A 436 13.64 24.65 -5.41
CA GLN A 436 13.57 23.56 -6.40
C GLN A 436 12.12 23.15 -6.69
N TRP A 437 11.30 23.07 -5.65
CA TRP A 437 9.89 22.74 -5.80
C TRP A 437 9.13 23.79 -6.62
N LEU A 438 9.31 25.08 -6.31
CA LEU A 438 8.70 26.18 -7.08
C LEU A 438 9.14 26.16 -8.55
N GLU A 439 10.40 25.83 -8.82
CA GLU A 439 10.94 25.73 -10.18
C GLU A 439 10.20 24.65 -10.98
N GLN A 440 9.93 23.51 -10.34
CA GLN A 440 9.28 22.36 -10.96
C GLN A 440 7.74 22.47 -11.00
N LEU A 441 7.12 23.23 -10.10
CA LEU A 441 5.66 23.30 -9.95
C LEU A 441 4.96 23.77 -11.23
N ASP A 442 3.89 23.07 -11.61
CA ASP A 442 3.03 23.49 -12.72
C ASP A 442 2.34 24.84 -12.41
N ARG A 443 2.35 25.79 -13.37
CA ARG A 443 1.85 27.16 -13.13
C ARG A 443 0.33 27.28 -13.05
N SER A 444 -0.41 26.19 -13.30
CA SER A 444 -1.85 26.15 -13.00
C SER A 444 -2.14 26.11 -11.51
N TYR A 445 -1.17 25.74 -10.65
CA TYR A 445 -1.37 25.70 -9.21
C TYR A 445 -1.34 27.09 -8.55
N HIS A 446 -2.22 27.27 -7.58
CA HIS A 446 -2.24 28.39 -6.66
C HIS A 446 -1.57 27.94 -5.36
N VAL A 447 -0.45 28.57 -5.01
CA VAL A 447 0.38 28.18 -3.87
C VAL A 447 -0.16 28.80 -2.58
N VAL A 448 -0.46 27.97 -1.60
CA VAL A 448 -0.75 28.37 -0.22
C VAL A 448 0.43 27.96 0.64
N ILE A 449 0.92 28.85 1.48
CA ILE A 449 1.99 28.53 2.43
C ILE A 449 1.38 28.44 3.81
N VAL A 450 1.77 27.43 4.58
CA VAL A 450 1.35 27.28 5.98
C VAL A 450 2.58 27.16 6.85
N CYS A 451 2.60 27.91 7.94
CA CYS A 451 3.71 27.97 8.88
C CYS A 451 3.20 28.36 10.27
N HIS A 452 4.11 28.56 11.22
CA HIS A 452 3.75 28.98 12.56
C HIS A 452 4.08 30.46 12.82
N VAL A 453 5.36 30.83 12.81
CA VAL A 453 5.80 32.20 13.11
C VAL A 453 5.56 33.10 11.88
N PRO A 454 4.84 34.23 12.03
CA PRO A 454 4.62 35.16 10.92
C PRO A 454 5.94 35.72 10.36
N MET A 455 6.08 35.66 9.03
CA MET A 455 7.31 35.92 8.29
C MET A 455 7.31 37.32 7.63
N GLU A 456 7.14 38.40 8.40
CA GLU A 456 7.10 39.76 7.86
C GLU A 456 8.52 40.33 7.63
N ARG A 457 9.42 40.17 8.61
CA ARG A 457 10.76 40.79 8.63
C ARG A 457 11.82 39.82 9.16
N GLU A 458 13.09 40.12 8.87
CA GLU A 458 14.25 39.35 9.37
C GLU A 458 14.29 39.23 10.89
N ASN A 459 13.77 40.23 11.61
CA ASN A 459 13.69 40.20 13.07
C ASN A 459 12.60 39.25 13.59
N ASP A 460 11.61 38.90 12.77
CA ASP A 460 10.56 37.97 13.13
C ASP A 460 11.04 36.53 12.86
N VAL A 461 11.53 36.29 11.64
CA VAL A 461 12.09 35.01 11.20
C VAL A 461 13.39 35.27 10.42
N ALA A 462 14.50 34.75 10.94
CA ALA A 462 15.79 34.87 10.27
C ALA A 462 15.77 34.18 8.89
N ASN A 463 16.39 34.83 7.91
CA ASN A 463 16.48 34.42 6.50
C ASN A 463 15.20 34.57 5.68
N VAL A 464 14.18 35.26 6.18
CA VAL A 464 12.89 35.44 5.48
C VAL A 464 13.03 36.21 4.17
N THR A 465 14.00 37.13 4.03
CA THR A 465 14.21 37.86 2.78
C THR A 465 14.56 36.90 1.65
N LYS A 466 15.23 35.78 1.94
CA LYS A 466 15.55 34.75 0.94
C LYS A 466 14.29 34.02 0.47
N LEU A 467 13.35 33.75 1.38
CA LEU A 467 12.01 33.27 1.01
C LEU A 467 11.28 34.29 0.14
N GLY A 468 11.29 35.58 0.53
CA GLY A 468 10.70 36.67 -0.24
C GLY A 468 11.23 36.73 -1.68
N ILE A 469 12.55 36.62 -1.87
CA ILE A 469 13.19 36.58 -3.19
C ILE A 469 12.67 35.40 -4.03
N LEU A 470 12.54 34.20 -3.45
CA LEU A 470 12.00 33.04 -4.15
C LEU A 470 10.54 33.27 -4.58
N LEU A 471 9.70 33.80 -3.68
CA LEU A 471 8.29 34.07 -3.97
C LEU A 471 8.13 35.15 -5.05
N ASP A 472 8.92 36.22 -4.97
CA ASP A 472 8.86 37.31 -5.95
C ASP A 472 9.36 36.86 -7.32
N GLY A 473 10.45 36.09 -7.38
CA GLY A 473 10.92 35.44 -8.61
C GLY A 473 9.85 34.55 -9.22
N PHE A 474 9.19 33.72 -8.41
CA PHE A 474 8.13 32.82 -8.86
C PHE A 474 6.92 33.58 -9.42
N LYS A 475 6.42 34.61 -8.71
CA LYS A 475 5.31 35.46 -9.16
C LYS A 475 5.62 36.26 -10.43
N GLN A 476 6.89 36.64 -10.60
CA GLN A 476 7.36 37.37 -11.77
C GLN A 476 7.73 36.46 -12.94
N GLY A 477 7.91 35.15 -12.70
CA GLY A 477 8.46 34.23 -13.68
C GLY A 477 9.89 34.60 -14.06
N ALA A 478 10.69 35.07 -13.10
CA ALA A 478 12.05 35.55 -13.31
C ALA A 478 13.04 34.65 -12.56
N SER A 479 14.24 34.46 -13.12
CA SER A 479 15.31 33.75 -12.41
C SER A 479 15.78 34.53 -11.20
N VAL A 480 16.04 33.85 -10.10
CA VAL A 480 16.58 34.45 -8.88
C VAL A 480 17.76 33.64 -8.34
N THR A 481 18.70 34.31 -7.71
CA THR A 481 19.86 33.69 -7.06
C THR A 481 19.77 33.90 -5.56
N ILE A 482 19.90 32.82 -4.80
CA ILE A 482 20.00 32.83 -3.34
C ILE A 482 21.45 32.54 -2.96
N ASP A 483 22.03 33.43 -2.16
CA ASP A 483 23.34 33.21 -1.55
C ASP A 483 23.18 32.62 -0.14
N TYR A 484 23.35 31.31 -0.03
CA TYR A 484 23.23 30.59 1.23
C TYR A 484 24.41 30.85 2.18
N ASN A 485 25.51 31.41 1.69
CA ASN A 485 26.63 31.84 2.56
C ASN A 485 26.25 33.06 3.40
N SER A 486 25.22 33.81 2.98
CA SER A 486 24.75 35.02 3.69
C SER A 486 23.66 34.74 4.73
N MET A 487 23.32 33.47 4.97
CA MET A 487 22.27 33.12 5.92
C MET A 487 22.71 33.30 7.37
N GLN A 488 21.81 33.80 8.20
CA GLN A 488 21.98 34.01 9.63
C GLN A 488 21.75 32.72 10.43
N GLY A 489 22.34 32.68 11.63
CA GLY A 489 22.31 31.52 12.54
C GLY A 489 23.44 30.52 12.26
N TYR A 490 23.39 29.38 12.94
CA TYR A 490 24.35 28.30 12.76
C TYR A 490 24.22 27.70 11.35
N ASN A 491 25.29 27.79 10.57
CA ASN A 491 25.36 27.26 9.20
C ASN A 491 26.83 26.86 8.87
N PRO A 492 27.30 25.71 9.36
CA PRO A 492 28.72 25.35 9.27
C PRO A 492 29.17 24.99 7.84
N ASN A 493 28.24 24.54 7.00
CA ASN A 493 28.51 24.12 5.62
C ASN A 493 27.46 24.72 4.68
N PRO A 494 27.57 26.02 4.33
CA PRO A 494 26.63 26.64 3.42
C PRO A 494 26.69 25.99 2.04
N ILE A 495 25.53 25.76 1.41
CA ILE A 495 25.43 25.12 0.07
C ILE A 495 25.89 26.04 -1.09
N GLY A 496 26.48 27.19 -0.79
CA GLY A 496 26.95 28.18 -1.75
C GLY A 496 25.82 28.98 -2.40
N GLN A 497 26.07 29.55 -3.58
CA GLN A 497 25.04 30.25 -4.36
C GLN A 497 24.25 29.25 -5.20
N LYS A 498 22.93 29.42 -5.24
CA LYS A 498 22.04 28.65 -6.14
C LYS A 498 21.12 29.59 -6.91
N THR A 499 20.96 29.33 -8.19
CA THR A 499 20.04 30.03 -9.08
C THR A 499 18.84 29.13 -9.40
N TYR A 500 17.64 29.68 -9.30
CA TYR A 500 16.38 29.03 -9.65
C TYR A 500 15.78 29.75 -10.86
N ASN A 501 15.47 29.02 -11.92
CA ASN A 501 15.01 29.56 -13.20
C ASN A 501 13.50 29.38 -13.38
N PHE A 502 12.74 30.34 -12.84
CA PHE A 502 11.28 30.34 -12.97
C PHE A 502 10.78 30.76 -14.35
N ALA A 503 11.63 31.37 -15.18
CA ALA A 503 11.27 31.88 -16.51
C ALA A 503 10.88 30.76 -17.48
N THR A 504 11.38 29.55 -17.26
CA THR A 504 11.07 28.37 -18.09
C THR A 504 9.59 28.00 -18.13
N LYS A 505 8.84 28.27 -17.05
CA LYS A 505 7.40 27.97 -16.97
C LYS A 505 6.53 29.23 -16.88
N GLY A 506 7.13 30.42 -16.79
CA GLY A 506 6.42 31.68 -16.63
C GLY A 506 5.96 31.96 -15.20
N ARG A 507 5.00 32.88 -15.07
CA ARG A 507 4.54 33.44 -13.79
C ARG A 507 3.72 32.43 -12.99
N GLY A 508 4.06 32.27 -11.72
CA GLY A 508 3.28 31.51 -10.75
C GLY A 508 2.30 32.36 -9.95
N THR A 509 1.44 31.70 -9.18
CA THR A 509 0.45 32.35 -8.31
C THR A 509 0.67 31.91 -6.86
N VAL A 510 0.78 32.88 -5.95
CA VAL A 510 0.82 32.64 -4.49
C VAL A 510 -0.43 33.27 -3.91
N ALA A 511 -1.25 32.46 -3.24
CA ALA A 511 -2.57 32.85 -2.76
C ALA A 511 -2.50 33.56 -1.41
N ALA A 512 -1.87 32.94 -0.42
CA ALA A 512 -1.66 33.51 0.90
C ALA A 512 -0.65 32.67 1.70
N ILE A 513 -0.16 33.25 2.79
CA ILE A 513 0.53 32.57 3.88
C ILE A 513 -0.43 32.52 5.07
N PHE A 514 -0.62 31.37 5.70
CA PHE A 514 -1.35 31.22 6.96
C PHE A 514 -0.38 30.88 8.09
N ALA A 515 -0.48 31.65 9.18
CA ALA A 515 0.42 31.58 10.33
C ALA A 515 -0.36 31.72 11.66
N GLY A 516 0.30 31.46 12.78
CA GLY A 516 -0.23 31.60 14.14
C GLY A 516 0.70 32.42 15.02
N HIS A 517 1.12 31.85 16.15
CA HIS A 517 2.16 32.34 17.08
C HIS A 517 1.76 33.55 17.94
N TRP A 518 1.10 34.55 17.35
CA TRP A 518 0.80 35.80 18.05
C TRP A 518 -0.47 35.77 18.90
N HIS A 519 -1.24 34.68 18.84
CA HIS A 519 -2.49 34.49 19.59
C HIS A 519 -3.60 35.51 19.29
N TYR A 520 -3.42 36.39 18.30
CA TYR A 520 -4.45 37.32 17.86
C TYR A 520 -4.47 37.43 16.34
N GLU A 521 -5.61 37.84 15.83
CA GLU A 521 -5.87 37.93 14.41
C GLU A 521 -5.31 39.21 13.79
N THR A 522 -4.50 39.09 12.75
CA THR A 522 -4.00 40.24 11.98
C THR A 522 -3.61 39.85 10.55
N VAL A 523 -3.37 40.86 9.71
CA VAL A 523 -2.90 40.68 8.34
C VAL A 523 -1.57 41.41 8.18
N LYS A 524 -0.54 40.65 7.81
CA LYS A 524 0.80 41.15 7.49
C LYS A 524 1.13 40.85 6.03
N TYR A 525 2.32 41.24 5.59
CA TYR A 525 2.73 41.09 4.20
C TYR A 525 4.19 40.63 4.11
N LEU A 526 4.45 39.64 3.26
CA LEU A 526 5.79 39.33 2.78
C LEU A 526 5.88 39.79 1.32
N GLY A 527 6.47 40.97 1.11
CA GLY A 527 6.38 41.66 -0.18
C GLY A 527 4.93 41.95 -0.52
N THR A 528 4.44 41.40 -1.64
CA THR A 528 3.02 41.53 -2.05
C THR A 528 2.12 40.38 -1.60
N THR A 529 2.65 39.36 -0.92
CA THR A 529 1.88 38.19 -0.48
C THR A 529 1.28 38.45 0.89
N GLN A 530 -0.03 38.28 1.05
CA GLN A 530 -0.70 38.41 2.34
C GLN A 530 -0.35 37.27 3.29
N ILE A 531 -0.05 37.62 4.54
CA ILE A 531 0.10 36.72 5.67
C ILE A 531 -1.13 36.89 6.56
N ILE A 532 -1.96 35.85 6.63
CA ILE A 532 -3.13 35.78 7.49
C ILE A 532 -2.67 35.12 8.80
N VAL A 533 -2.58 35.94 9.84
CA VAL A 533 -2.20 35.48 11.18
C VAL A 533 -3.49 35.13 11.92
N GLY A 534 -3.62 33.86 12.30
CA GLY A 534 -4.73 33.34 13.09
C GLY A 534 -4.59 33.63 14.57
N THR A 535 -5.73 33.69 15.27
CA THR A 535 -5.75 33.67 16.73
C THR A 535 -5.55 32.24 17.25
N LYS A 536 -5.32 32.14 18.56
CA LYS A 536 -5.15 30.89 19.29
C LYS A 536 -6.44 30.07 19.26
N ALA A 537 -6.32 28.75 19.31
CA ALA A 537 -7.50 27.90 19.27
C ALA A 537 -8.17 27.72 20.62
N PHE A 538 -7.40 27.86 21.70
CA PHE A 538 -7.91 27.69 23.05
C PHE A 538 -8.71 28.91 23.54
N PRO A 539 -9.77 28.71 24.33
CA PRO A 539 -10.58 29.79 24.87
C PRO A 539 -9.92 30.47 26.07
N SER A 540 -10.22 31.76 26.23
CA SER A 540 -10.10 32.48 27.51
C SER A 540 -11.17 31.99 28.50
N GLU A 541 -10.96 32.18 29.81
CA GLU A 541 -11.91 31.71 30.85
C GLU A 541 -13.33 32.29 30.68
N GLU A 542 -13.42 33.54 30.22
CA GLU A 542 -14.68 34.23 29.89
C GLU A 542 -15.44 33.61 28.71
N GLU A 543 -14.78 32.80 27.88
CA GLU A 543 -15.38 32.15 26.71
C GLU A 543 -15.86 30.73 27.02
N TYR A 544 -15.61 30.22 28.24
CA TYR A 544 -15.99 28.86 28.63
C TYR A 544 -17.51 28.67 28.63
N ASN A 545 -17.95 27.57 28.03
CA ASN A 545 -19.35 27.20 27.82
C ASN A 545 -20.14 28.25 27.00
N THR A 546 -19.45 28.99 26.13
CA THR A 546 -20.07 29.95 25.21
C THR A 546 -19.89 29.53 23.76
N ALA A 547 -20.55 30.25 22.84
CA ALA A 547 -20.33 30.08 21.41
C ALA A 547 -18.88 30.33 20.97
N ASN A 548 -18.10 31.05 21.77
CA ASN A 548 -16.74 31.48 21.47
C ASN A 548 -15.67 30.52 22.01
N GLU A 549 -16.06 29.35 22.52
CA GLU A 549 -15.13 28.45 23.22
C GLU A 549 -14.02 27.84 22.32
N ALA A 550 -14.10 27.96 21.01
CA ALA A 550 -13.06 27.49 20.10
C ALA A 550 -12.64 28.58 19.10
N GLY A 551 -11.39 28.53 18.67
CA GLY A 551 -10.85 29.40 17.62
C GLY A 551 -10.27 28.59 16.45
N PHE A 552 -11.01 28.47 15.36
CA PHE A 552 -10.48 27.91 14.11
C PHE A 552 -11.32 28.35 12.91
N ALA A 553 -10.91 28.02 11.69
CA ALA A 553 -11.63 28.43 10.49
C ALA A 553 -11.65 27.36 9.40
N ASN A 554 -12.65 27.45 8.51
CA ASN A 554 -12.53 26.94 7.16
C ASN A 554 -12.00 28.04 6.24
N VAL A 555 -10.97 27.75 5.46
CA VAL A 555 -10.40 28.61 4.43
C VAL A 555 -10.82 28.08 3.07
N GLN A 556 -11.75 28.78 2.42
CA GLN A 556 -12.21 28.44 1.08
C GLN A 556 -11.45 29.25 0.02
N ILE A 557 -10.90 28.59 -0.97
CA ILE A 557 -10.11 29.19 -2.06
C ILE A 557 -10.82 28.94 -3.39
N ASP A 558 -11.24 30.04 -4.03
CA ASP A 558 -11.75 30.04 -5.39
C ASP A 558 -10.59 30.40 -6.34
N THR A 559 -10.03 29.41 -7.01
CA THR A 559 -8.89 29.59 -7.93
C THR A 559 -9.30 30.28 -9.23
N ALA A 560 -10.56 30.15 -9.66
CA ALA A 560 -11.07 30.84 -10.83
C ALA A 560 -11.22 32.35 -10.60
N LYS A 561 -11.72 32.74 -9.42
CA LYS A 561 -11.90 34.15 -9.04
C LYS A 561 -10.71 34.75 -8.30
N ARG A 562 -9.75 33.92 -7.89
CA ARG A 562 -8.61 34.30 -7.04
C ARG A 562 -9.03 34.97 -5.74
N THR A 563 -10.04 34.39 -5.09
CA THR A 563 -10.56 34.89 -3.81
C THR A 563 -10.39 33.87 -2.71
N ILE A 564 -10.12 34.34 -1.51
CA ILE A 564 -10.14 33.54 -0.29
C ILE A 564 -11.25 34.04 0.62
N LYS A 565 -12.03 33.09 1.14
CA LYS A 565 -13.04 33.30 2.17
C LYS A 565 -12.65 32.50 3.41
N VAL A 566 -12.32 33.20 4.49
CA VAL A 566 -12.08 32.63 5.82
C VAL A 566 -13.39 32.65 6.59
N GLN A 567 -13.87 31.48 6.95
CA GLN A 567 -15.11 31.24 7.69
C GLN A 567 -14.73 30.81 9.11
N GLY A 568 -14.67 31.79 10.01
CA GLY A 568 -14.28 31.57 11.39
C GLY A 568 -15.36 30.83 12.19
N VAL A 569 -14.90 30.02 13.14
CA VAL A 569 -15.69 29.25 14.10
C VAL A 569 -15.34 29.73 15.50
N GLY A 570 -16.36 29.91 16.33
CA GLY A 570 -16.26 30.50 17.67
C GLY A 570 -15.67 31.90 17.66
N HIS A 571 -14.58 32.15 18.39
CA HIS A 571 -13.98 33.50 18.46
C HIS A 571 -13.10 33.86 17.25
N TYR A 572 -12.93 32.96 16.28
CA TYR A 572 -12.23 33.26 15.04
C TYR A 572 -13.11 34.10 14.10
N THR A 573 -12.57 35.18 13.53
CA THR A 573 -13.37 36.11 12.71
C THR A 573 -13.40 35.76 11.22
N ASN A 574 -14.51 36.12 10.56
CA ASN A 574 -14.66 35.95 9.11
C ASN A 574 -13.83 36.97 8.33
N ARG A 575 -13.22 36.55 7.21
CA ARG A 575 -12.50 37.43 6.27
C ARG A 575 -12.77 37.06 4.82
N ASN A 576 -12.71 38.04 3.93
CA ASN A 576 -12.74 37.82 2.49
C ASN A 576 -11.70 38.73 1.82
N PHE A 577 -10.92 38.20 0.90
CA PHE A 577 -9.94 38.98 0.15
C PHE A 577 -9.63 38.34 -1.21
N THR A 578 -9.00 39.11 -2.08
CA THR A 578 -8.50 38.69 -3.40
C THR A 578 -6.98 38.62 -3.36
N TYR A 579 -6.38 37.74 -4.15
CA TYR A 579 -4.92 37.56 -4.23
C TYR A 579 -4.39 37.58 -5.67
#